data_AF-A0A535SVD3-F1
#
_entry.id   AF-A0A535SVD3-F1
#
_cell.length_a   1.000
_cell.length_b   1.000
_cell.length_c   1.000
_cell.angle_alpha   90.00
_cell.angle_beta   90.00
_cell.angle_gamma   90.00
#
_symmetry.space_group_name_H-M   'P 1'
#
loop_
_entity.id
_entity.type
_entity.pdbx_description
1 polymer ?
#
loop_
_entity_poly.entity_id
_entity_poly.type
_entity_poly.pdbx_seq_one_letter_code
_entity_poly.pdbx_strand_id
1 'polypeptide(L)' 'MDKAISIRLDEAAQEALRSLTGSGRSQSEAVREAIVELARRSRRGDLAAEAKQLSADREDRMEKARVARLMESLRAAG' A
#
# COMPACT_ATOMS: atom_id res chain seq x y z
N MET A 1 3.25 16.80 20.76
CA MET A 1 4.52 16.65 21.52
C MET A 1 5.56 16.28 20.49
N ASP A 2 6.46 17.20 20.17
CA ASP A 2 7.42 17.01 19.09
C ASP A 2 8.73 16.51 19.70
N LYS A 3 9.24 15.39 19.18
CA LYS A 3 10.51 14.80 19.62
C LYS A 3 11.53 14.92 18.51
N ALA A 4 12.60 15.67 18.76
CA ALA A 4 13.74 15.74 17.85
C ALA A 4 14.49 14.39 17.84
N ILE A 5 14.92 13.99 16.65
CA ILE A 5 15.74 12.79 16.43
C ILE A 5 16.97 13.19 15.61
N SER A 6 18.12 12.59 15.93
CA SER A 6 19.35 12.73 15.15
C SER A 6 19.56 11.45 14.35
N ILE A 7 19.72 11.58 13.03
CA ILE A 7 19.88 10.47 12.09
C ILE A 7 21.09 10.76 11.22
N ARG A 8 21.92 9.73 10.99
CA ARG A 8 22.99 9.78 9.99
C ARG A 8 22.42 9.32 8.65
N LEU A 9 22.65 10.13 7.62
CA LEU A 9 22.23 9.84 6.25
C LEU A 9 23.44 9.44 5.42
N ASP A 10 23.30 8.40 4.61
CA ASP A 10 24.26 8.10 3.56
C ASP A 10 24.18 9.14 2.43
N GLU A 11 25.11 9.07 1.48
CA GLU A 11 25.21 10.04 0.39
C GLU A 11 23.93 10.13 -0.45
N ALA A 12 23.32 8.98 -0.75
CA ALA A 12 22.08 8.91 -1.52
C ALA A 12 20.90 9.56 -0.78
N ALA A 13 20.76 9.30 0.52
CA ALA A 13 19.72 9.91 1.34
C ALA A 13 19.95 11.42 1.52
N GLN A 14 21.22 11.86 1.60
CA GLN A 14 21.55 13.28 1.63
C GLN A 14 21.16 13.98 0.32
N GLU A 15 21.42 13.35 -0.83
CA GLU A 15 21.04 13.88 -2.14
C GLU A 15 19.51 13.97 -2.30
N ALA A 16 18.80 12.91 -1.92
CA ALA A 16 17.34 12.90 -1.91
C ALA A 16 16.79 14.01 -1.00
N LEU A 17 17.35 14.19 0.20
CA LEU A 17 16.93 15.26 1.12
C LEU A 17 17.17 16.64 0.50
N ARG A 18 18.33 16.88 -0.12
CA ARG A 18 18.61 18.13 -0.84
C ARG A 18 17.57 18.40 -1.92
N SER A 19 17.25 17.39 -2.73
CA SER A 19 16.23 17.51 -3.78
C SER A 19 14.85 17.86 -3.22
N LEU A 20 14.45 17.26 -2.10
CA LEU A 20 13.16 17.53 -1.46
C LEU A 20 13.09 18.94 -0.87
N THR A 21 14.19 19.44 -0.32
CA THR A 21 14.26 20.79 0.28
C THR A 21 14.56 21.91 -0.70
N GLY A 22 15.06 21.61 -1.90
CA GLY A 22 15.41 22.61 -2.92
C GLY A 22 14.24 23.47 -3.39
N SER A 23 13.00 23.05 -3.13
CA SER A 23 11.76 23.80 -3.41
C SER A 23 11.37 24.81 -2.31
N GLY A 24 12.23 25.05 -1.32
CA GLY A 24 11.95 25.96 -0.20
C GLY A 24 11.28 25.29 1.01
N ARG A 25 11.09 23.96 0.97
CA ARG A 25 10.58 23.18 2.10
C ARG A 25 11.64 22.99 3.18
N SER A 26 11.22 23.00 4.45
CA SER A 26 12.14 22.70 5.56
C SER A 26 12.55 21.22 5.57
N GLN A 27 13.75 20.92 6.07
CA GLN A 27 14.22 19.53 6.23
C GLN A 27 13.26 18.70 7.10
N SER A 28 12.79 19.25 8.22
CA SER A 28 11.87 18.57 9.13
C SER A 28 10.53 18.24 8.46
N GLU A 29 10.03 19.11 7.59
CA GLU A 29 8.81 18.88 6.82
C GLU A 29 9.00 17.77 5.78
N ALA A 30 10.08 17.85 4.99
CA ALA A 30 10.41 16.84 3.99
C ALA A 30 10.58 15.45 4.61
N VAL A 31 11.30 15.34 5.73
CA VAL A 31 11.52 14.07 6.44
C VAL A 31 10.21 13.54 7.02
N ARG A 32 9.40 14.39 7.65
CA ARG A 32 8.10 13.97 8.19
C ARG A 32 7.17 13.44 7.10
N GLU A 33 7.06 14.15 5.98
CA GLU A 33 6.24 13.73 4.84
C GLU A 33 6.72 12.39 4.27
N ALA A 34 8.04 12.23 4.07
CA ALA A 34 8.63 11.00 3.57
C ALA A 34 8.35 9.79 4.48
N ILE A 35 8.48 9.94 5.80
CA ILE A 35 8.20 8.86 6.78
C ILE A 35 6.72 8.47 6.74
N VAL A 36 5.82 9.46 6.72
CA VAL A 36 4.37 9.22 6.68
C VAL A 36 3.96 8.53 5.38
N GLU A 37 4.48 9.00 4.25
CA GLU A 37 4.20 8.40 2.94
C GLU A 37 4.74 6.97 2.84
N LEU A 38 5.95 6.71 3.34
CA LEU A 38 6.51 5.36 3.40
C LEU A 38 5.63 4.43 4.24
N ALA A 39 5.24 4.87 5.45
CA ALA A 39 4.36 4.09 6.32
C ALA A 39 2.99 3.81 5.69
N ARG A 40 2.42 4.78 4.97
CA ARG A 40 1.17 4.61 4.21
C ARG A 40 1.32 3.60 3.08
N ARG A 41 2.43 3.66 2.33
CA ARG A 41 2.73 2.71 1.26
C ARG A 41 2.90 1.29 1.78
N SER A 42 3.61 1.11 2.90
CA SER A 42 3.75 -0.21 3.54
C SER A 42 2.38 -0.78 3.93
N ARG A 43 1.53 0.02 4.60
CA ARG A 43 0.15 -0.42 4.95
C ARG A 43 -0.68 -0.81 3.73
N ARG A 44 -0.55 -0.08 2.61
CA ARG A 44 -1.26 -0.42 1.36
C ARG A 44 -0.69 -1.68 0.70
N GLY A 45 0.63 -1.88 0.76
CA GLY A 45 1.29 -3.09 0.30
C GLY A 45 0.84 -4.33 1.09
N ASP A 46 0.72 -4.18 2.42
CA ASP A 46 0.22 -5.23 3.30
C ASP A 46 -1.24 -5.58 2.97
N LEU A 47 -2.11 -4.59 2.75
CA LEU A 47 -3.50 -4.83 2.32
C LEU A 47 -3.59 -5.51 0.94
N ALA A 48 -2.72 -5.15 -0.01
CA ALA A 48 -2.68 -5.79 -1.32
C ALA A 48 -2.14 -7.24 -1.24
N ALA A 49 -1.18 -7.49 -0.36
CA ALA A 49 -0.66 -8.82 -0.08
C ALA A 49 -1.70 -9.70 0.64
N GLU A 50 -2.41 -9.15 1.61
CA GLU A 50 -3.51 -9.79 2.34
C GLU A 50 -4.70 -10.10 1.40
N ALA A 51 -5.08 -9.15 0.53
CA ALA A 51 -6.11 -9.38 -0.49
C ALA A 51 -5.71 -10.46 -1.51
N LYS A 52 -4.42 -10.54 -1.87
CA LYS A 52 -3.90 -11.60 -2.75
C LYS A 52 -3.88 -12.97 -2.05
N GLN A 53 -3.61 -13.02 -0.75
CA GLN A 53 -3.72 -14.25 0.04
C GLN A 53 -5.17 -14.70 0.21
N LEU A 54 -6.10 -13.78 0.46
CA LEU A 54 -7.54 -14.09 0.56
C LEU A 54 -8.15 -14.57 -0.77
N SER A 55 -7.71 -14.03 -1.91
CA SER A 55 -8.17 -14.46 -3.26
C SER A 55 -7.58 -15.81 -3.73
N ALA A 56 -6.57 -16.32 -3.02
CA ALA A 56 -5.93 -17.58 -3.39
C ALA A 56 -6.74 -18.82 -2.98
N ASP A 57 -7.79 -18.67 -2.17
CA ASP A 57 -8.59 -19.79 -1.68
C ASP A 57 -9.27 -20.57 -2.83
N ARG A 58 -8.96 -21.86 -2.89
CA ARG A 58 -9.46 -22.78 -3.93
C ARG A 58 -10.94 -23.09 -3.71
N GLU A 59 -11.40 -23.10 -2.47
CA GLU A 59 -12.81 -23.35 -2.14
C GLU A 59 -13.70 -22.21 -2.62
N ASP A 60 -13.28 -20.96 -2.41
CA ASP A 60 -13.99 -19.77 -2.87
C ASP A 60 -14.15 -19.72 -4.38
N ARG A 61 -13.13 -20.14 -5.14
CA ARG A 61 -13.23 -20.22 -6.62
C ARG A 61 -14.22 -21.30 -7.07
N MET A 62 -14.26 -22.43 -6.37
CA MET A 62 -15.20 -23.51 -6.66
C MET A 62 -16.64 -23.11 -6.34
N GLU A 63 -16.86 -22.43 -5.23
CA GLU A 63 -18.18 -21.93 -4.85
C GLU A 63 -18.69 -20.85 -5.80
N LYS A 64 -17.84 -19.87 -6.16
CA LYS A 64 -18.18 -18.85 -7.16
C LYS A 64 -18.57 -19.48 -8.51
N ALA A 65 -17.86 -20.52 -8.94
CA ALA A 65 -18.18 -21.24 -10.18
C ALA A 65 -19.51 -22.00 -10.08
N ARG A 66 -19.81 -22.59 -8.91
CA ARG A 66 -21.08 -23.29 -8.65
C ARG A 66 -22.26 -22.31 -8.68
N VAL A 67 -22.16 -21.19 -7.97
CA VAL A 67 -23.19 -20.14 -7.94
C VAL A 67 -23.41 -19.55 -9.33
N ALA A 68 -22.35 -19.27 -10.09
CA ALA A 68 -22.47 -18.75 -11.45
C ALA A 68 -23.26 -19.70 -12.38
N ARG A 69 -23.00 -21.01 -12.30
CA ARG A 69 -23.76 -22.02 -13.06
C ARG A 69 -25.23 -22.09 -12.63
N LEU A 70 -25.49 -22.00 -11.33
CA LEU A 70 -26.87 -21.99 -10.81
C LEU A 70 -27.63 -20.76 -11.33
N MET A 71 -27.04 -19.57 -11.25
CA MET A 71 -27.66 -18.33 -11.74
C MET A 71 -27.93 -18.37 -13.24
N GLU A 72 -27.01 -18.95 -14.03
CA GLU A 72 -27.22 -19.13 -15.47
C GLU A 72 -28.34 -20.13 -15.78
N SER A 73 -28.44 -21.23 -15.01
CA SER A 73 -29.54 -22.19 -15.17
C SER A 73 -30.92 -21.58 -14.85
N LEU A 74 -30.99 -20.69 -13.85
CA LEU A 74 -32.22 -19.98 -13.49
C LEU A 74 -32.59 -18.92 -14.54
N ARG A 75 -31.59 -18.25 -15.13
CA ARG A 75 -31.81 -17.32 -16.25
C ARG A 75 -32.31 -18.01 -17.51
N ALA A 76 -31.77 -19.19 -17.84
CA ALA A 76 -32.14 -19.92 -19.05
C ALA A 76 -33.51 -20.64 -18.93
N ALA A 77 -34.02 -20.82 -17.72
CA ALA A 77 -35.29 -21.49 -17.44
C ALA A 77 -36.49 -20.53 -17.31
N GLY A 78 -36.27 -19.21 -17.39
CA GLY A 78 -37.32 -18.17 -17.42
C GLY A 78 -37.50 -17.60 -18.82
#